data_AF-A0A182N9D3-F1
#
_entry.id   AF-A0A182N9D3-F1
#
_cell.length_a   1.000
_cell.length_b   1.000
_cell.length_c   1.000
_cell.angle_alpha   90.00
_cell.angle_beta   90.00
_cell.angle_gamma   90.00
#
_symmetry.space_group_name_H-M   'P 1'
#
loop_
_entity.id
_entity.type
_entity.pdbx_description
1 polymer ?
#
loop_
_entity_poly.entity_id
_entity_poly.type
_entity_poly.pdbx_seq_one_letter_code
_entity_poly.pdbx_strand_id
1 'polypeptide(L)'
;MNHFYLFYLLGVINYRLDPSKASFISSKPITLFKVVLHLVVPNVVLLSISIYGKTGILLTVPSVHVMVFFIRIICTLLTMNVNVLLNYYFFSAKQTALLGECMDRFRDAKITSASFRGSRFVLGIFLLHYINYEINQYTYVILYDEKWPELTFYIVYYFIEMVTVMHALFYDSVLDTVRRTVQLDCVELRNCIEHNRLQNDTCWWRITHEFYDRLLALDRRRKDYCRTFQLQLVTIALNTFISSFSIFYVNLNSILVVTHNSWLEKYKRVTESLGFFTQLGALLLICRHSTYLASEQRTLVRLIAEAQSMLTKCSTNMKNANALNCRIFLLQNQMTIAPFDLFIFDMKYFLGIVAAIVTYLVVLLQFRAMEPSLN
;
A
#
# COMPACT_ATOMS: atom_id res chain seq x y z
N MET A 1 7.51 8.19 -13.79
CA MET A 1 8.50 8.25 -12.68
C MET A 1 8.49 9.57 -11.93
N ASN A 2 8.09 10.68 -12.56
CA ASN A 2 7.76 11.96 -11.91
C ASN A 2 6.71 11.87 -10.77
N HIS A 3 6.04 10.73 -10.60
CA HIS A 3 5.08 10.50 -9.51
C HIS A 3 5.74 10.24 -8.16
N PHE A 4 6.98 9.74 -8.11
CA PHE A 4 7.73 9.70 -6.84
C PHE A 4 8.00 11.11 -6.31
N TYR A 5 7.99 12.11 -7.18
CA TYR A 5 8.05 13.51 -6.78
C TYR A 5 6.81 13.95 -5.99
N LEU A 6 5.64 13.37 -6.24
CA LEU A 6 4.43 13.64 -5.46
C LEU A 6 4.59 13.16 -4.01
N PHE A 7 5.05 11.93 -3.81
CA PHE A 7 5.35 11.38 -2.48
C PHE A 7 6.46 12.16 -1.77
N TYR A 8 7.42 12.68 -2.53
CA TYR A 8 8.43 13.58 -2.01
C TYR A 8 7.83 14.92 -1.60
N LEU A 9 7.00 15.58 -2.42
CA LEU A 9 6.37 16.86 -2.08
C LEU A 9 5.47 16.73 -0.84
N LEU A 10 4.70 15.64 -0.77
CA LEU A 10 3.79 15.34 0.34
C LEU A 10 4.48 14.76 1.57
N GLY A 11 5.82 14.76 1.63
CA GLY A 11 6.55 14.34 2.82
C GLY A 11 6.41 12.87 3.21
N VAL A 12 6.09 11.98 2.26
CA VAL A 12 6.11 10.52 2.49
C VAL A 12 7.54 9.98 2.42
N ILE A 13 8.36 10.55 1.53
CA ILE A 13 9.77 10.18 1.34
C ILE A 13 10.71 11.39 1.44
N ASN A 14 11.94 11.12 1.85
CA ASN A 14 13.01 12.11 2.05
C ASN A 14 14.02 12.17 0.89
N TYR A 15 13.74 11.49 -0.22
CA TYR A 15 14.58 11.48 -1.41
C TYR A 15 13.78 11.83 -2.66
N ARG A 16 14.45 12.46 -3.64
CA ARG A 16 13.86 12.88 -4.91
C ARG A 16 14.60 12.23 -6.07
N LEU A 17 13.90 12.03 -7.18
CA LEU A 17 14.53 11.65 -8.44
C LEU A 17 15.26 12.87 -9.03
N ASP A 18 16.55 12.75 -9.27
CA ASP A 18 17.33 13.71 -10.05
C ASP A 18 17.24 13.32 -11.53
N PRO A 19 16.53 14.10 -12.37
CA PRO A 19 16.37 13.77 -13.79
C PRO A 19 17.69 13.86 -14.56
N SER A 20 18.66 14.66 -14.10
CA SER A 20 19.95 14.82 -14.77
C SER A 20 20.86 13.60 -14.57
N LYS A 21 20.78 12.98 -13.40
CA LYS A 21 21.58 11.80 -13.02
C LYS A 21 20.81 10.48 -13.08
N ALA A 22 19.53 10.52 -13.47
CA ALA A 22 18.59 9.40 -13.48
C ALA A 22 18.63 8.56 -12.17
N SER A 23 18.87 9.19 -11.02
CA SER A 23 19.10 8.53 -9.73
C SER A 23 18.41 9.26 -8.58
N PHE A 24 18.17 8.56 -7.47
CA PHE A 24 17.53 9.13 -6.30
C PHE A 24 18.55 9.76 -5.33
N ILE A 25 18.28 11.00 -4.91
CA ILE A 25 19.16 11.78 -4.01
C ILE A 25 18.37 12.21 -2.76
N SER A 26 18.95 12.02 -1.57
CA SER A 26 18.35 12.47 -0.29
C SER A 26 18.42 13.99 -0.12
N SER A 27 17.37 14.62 0.42
CA SER A 27 17.40 16.05 0.76
C SER A 27 17.34 16.30 2.27
N LYS A 28 18.52 16.46 2.89
CA LYS A 28 18.68 16.67 4.34
C LYS A 28 17.87 17.85 4.93
N PRO A 29 17.81 19.07 4.35
CA PRO A 29 17.16 20.22 5.01
C PRO A 29 15.63 20.15 4.98
N ILE A 30 15.04 19.61 3.92
CA ILE A 30 13.58 19.46 3.78
C ILE A 30 13.04 18.35 4.70
N THR A 31 13.92 17.45 5.16
CA THR A 31 13.59 16.34 6.06
C THR A 31 13.13 16.84 7.44
N LEU A 32 13.79 17.86 8.03
CA LEU A 32 13.42 18.39 9.35
C LEU A 32 12.04 19.06 9.33
N PHE A 33 11.78 19.92 8.35
CA PHE A 33 10.48 20.57 8.19
C PHE A 33 9.35 19.56 8.02
N LYS A 34 9.58 18.52 7.21
CA LYS A 34 8.60 17.45 7.00
C LYS A 34 8.36 16.63 8.27
N VAL A 35 9.39 16.31 9.04
CA VAL A 35 9.24 15.63 10.34
C VAL A 35 8.43 16.49 11.31
N VAL A 36 8.70 17.80 11.37
CA VAL A 36 7.90 18.70 12.22
C VAL A 36 6.44 18.71 11.76
N LEU A 37 6.18 18.87 10.46
CA LEU A 37 4.82 18.98 9.93
C LEU A 37 4.02 17.67 10.01
N HIS A 38 4.64 16.51 9.75
CA HIS A 38 3.95 15.22 9.64
C HIS A 38 4.00 14.41 10.93
N LEU A 39 4.91 14.74 11.86
CA LEU A 39 5.07 14.00 13.11
C LEU A 39 4.86 14.92 14.31
N VAL A 40 5.54 16.06 14.44
CA VAL A 40 5.40 16.89 15.65
C VAL A 40 4.04 17.57 15.73
N VAL A 41 3.61 18.28 14.67
CA VAL A 41 2.36 19.05 14.68
C VAL A 41 1.13 18.16 14.91
N PRO A 42 0.91 17.04 14.20
CA PRO A 42 -0.31 16.25 14.37
C PRO A 42 -0.38 15.59 15.76
N ASN A 43 0.75 15.11 16.30
CA ASN A 43 0.79 14.54 17.65
C ASN A 43 0.54 15.62 18.71
N VAL A 44 1.13 16.81 18.58
CA VAL A 44 0.93 17.92 19.54
C VAL A 44 -0.50 18.43 19.51
N VAL A 45 -1.10 18.58 18.32
CA VAL A 45 -2.50 19.03 18.20
C VAL A 45 -3.45 17.99 18.76
N LEU A 46 -3.28 16.70 18.45
CA LEU A 46 -4.13 15.64 19.03
C LEU A 46 -3.98 15.55 20.55
N LEU A 47 -2.77 15.69 21.09
CA LEU A 47 -2.53 15.73 22.53
C LEU A 47 -3.20 16.95 23.16
N SER A 48 -3.06 18.12 22.55
CA SER A 48 -3.66 19.36 23.03
C SER A 48 -5.18 19.28 23.01
N ILE A 49 -5.79 18.72 21.97
CA ILE A 49 -7.23 18.50 21.89
C ILE A 49 -7.69 17.49 22.94
N SER A 50 -6.92 16.43 23.18
CA SER A 50 -7.23 15.44 24.22
C SER A 50 -7.18 16.01 25.65
N ILE A 51 -6.37 17.05 25.89
CA ILE A 51 -6.20 17.70 27.20
C ILE A 51 -7.17 18.89 27.39
N TYR A 52 -7.32 19.74 26.37
CA TYR A 52 -8.06 21.02 26.44
C TYR A 52 -9.48 20.95 25.84
N GLY A 53 -9.81 19.90 25.11
CA GLY A 53 -11.14 19.72 24.54
C GLY A 53 -12.20 19.69 25.64
N LYS A 54 -13.13 20.67 25.63
CA LYS A 54 -14.34 20.64 26.48
C LYS A 54 -15.17 19.37 26.27
N THR A 55 -14.99 18.72 25.13
CA THR A 55 -15.38 17.34 24.88
C THR A 55 -14.36 16.41 25.53
N GLY A 56 -14.52 16.22 26.83
CA GLY A 56 -14.07 15.02 27.49
C GLY A 56 -14.79 13.82 26.88
N ILE A 57 -14.40 13.40 25.68
CA ILE A 57 -14.87 12.14 25.06
C ILE A 57 -14.52 10.96 26.01
N LEU A 58 -13.52 11.15 26.88
CA LEU A 58 -13.16 10.24 27.97
C LEU A 58 -14.05 10.30 29.22
N LEU A 59 -14.81 11.37 29.43
CA LEU A 59 -15.39 11.71 30.75
C LEU A 59 -16.92 11.70 30.80
N THR A 60 -17.65 11.64 29.68
CA THR A 60 -19.10 11.84 29.72
C THR A 60 -19.96 10.58 29.58
N VAL A 61 -19.60 9.54 28.80
CA VAL A 61 -20.23 8.19 28.87
C VAL A 61 -19.30 7.13 28.24
N PRO A 62 -18.94 6.02 28.91
CA PRO A 62 -18.21 4.93 28.28
C PRO A 62 -19.15 4.16 27.34
N SER A 63 -19.22 4.59 26.08
CA SER A 63 -19.90 3.83 25.03
C SER A 63 -18.88 3.06 24.19
N VAL A 64 -19.25 1.86 23.74
CA VAL A 64 -18.41 1.02 22.87
C VAL A 64 -18.01 1.79 21.60
N HIS A 65 -18.88 2.67 21.08
CA HIS A 65 -18.60 3.50 19.91
C HIS A 65 -17.43 4.48 20.14
N VAL A 66 -17.36 5.08 21.32
CA VAL A 66 -16.28 5.99 21.70
C VAL A 66 -14.95 5.24 21.79
N MET A 67 -14.96 4.05 22.41
CA MET A 67 -13.76 3.21 22.51
C MET A 67 -13.24 2.78 21.13
N VAL A 68 -14.16 2.33 20.25
CA VAL A 68 -13.82 1.94 18.87
C VAL A 68 -13.25 3.13 18.08
N PHE A 69 -13.82 4.32 18.26
CA PHE A 69 -13.31 5.54 17.65
C PHE A 69 -11.90 5.91 18.14
N PHE A 70 -11.63 5.80 19.44
CA PHE A 70 -10.28 6.03 19.99
C PHE A 70 -9.26 5.02 19.51
N ILE A 71 -9.62 3.74 19.45
CA ILE A 71 -8.75 2.70 18.90
C ILE A 71 -8.37 3.02 17.46
N ARG A 72 -9.34 3.46 16.63
CA ARG A 72 -9.05 3.92 15.26
C ARG A 72 -8.04 5.06 15.23
N ILE A 73 -8.20 6.09 16.07
CA ILE A 73 -7.27 7.23 16.13
C ILE A 73 -5.87 6.79 16.54
N ILE A 74 -5.76 6.04 17.63
CA ILE A 74 -4.49 5.59 18.17
C ILE A 74 -3.77 4.71 17.14
N CYS A 75 -4.47 3.75 16.53
CA CYS A 75 -3.89 2.88 15.51
C CYS A 75 -3.45 3.67 14.27
N THR A 76 -4.23 4.64 13.80
CA THR A 76 -3.88 5.43 12.62
C THR A 76 -2.69 6.34 12.90
N LEU A 77 -2.66 6.97 14.08
CA LEU A 77 -1.54 7.81 14.53
C LEU A 77 -0.25 6.99 14.70
N LEU A 78 -0.33 5.85 15.36
CA LEU A 78 0.81 4.94 15.53
C LEU A 78 1.33 4.47 14.17
N THR A 79 0.43 4.09 13.26
CA THR A 79 0.78 3.67 11.91
C THR A 79 1.47 4.78 11.14
N MET A 80 0.97 6.01 11.21
CA MET A 80 1.61 7.17 10.59
C MET A 80 3.03 7.38 11.16
N ASN A 81 3.16 7.45 12.49
CA ASN A 81 4.42 7.72 13.17
C ASN A 81 5.47 6.66 12.86
N VAL A 82 5.11 5.38 12.95
CA VAL A 82 6.01 4.25 12.59
C VAL A 82 6.45 4.37 11.14
N ASN A 83 5.52 4.61 10.22
CA ASN A 83 5.84 4.69 8.80
C ASN A 83 6.76 5.87 8.45
N VAL A 84 6.48 7.07 8.99
CA VAL A 84 7.33 8.25 8.80
C VAL A 84 8.72 8.01 9.38
N LEU A 85 8.82 7.51 10.62
CA LEU A 85 10.10 7.24 11.28
C LEU A 85 10.95 6.25 10.47
N LEU A 86 10.33 5.16 10.03
CA LEU A 86 11.00 4.11 9.26
C LEU A 86 11.46 4.61 7.88
N ASN A 87 10.62 5.35 7.17
CA ASN A 87 10.98 5.92 5.87
C ASN A 87 12.11 6.95 5.97
N TYR A 88 12.11 7.77 7.02
CA TYR A 88 13.03 8.90 7.14
C TYR A 88 14.38 8.51 7.72
N TYR A 89 14.39 7.66 8.75
CA TYR A 89 15.60 7.40 9.52
C TYR A 89 16.23 6.03 9.25
N PHE A 90 15.45 5.01 8.89
CA PHE A 90 15.95 3.63 8.88
C PHE A 90 16.05 3.01 7.49
N PHE A 91 15.09 3.28 6.60
CA PHE A 91 14.98 2.55 5.35
C PHE A 91 15.23 3.37 4.09
N SER A 92 15.37 4.69 4.19
CA SER A 92 15.63 5.58 3.05
C SER A 92 16.74 5.05 2.13
N ALA A 93 17.89 4.65 2.68
CA ALA A 93 19.02 4.14 1.88
C ALA A 93 18.73 2.79 1.18
N LYS A 94 17.95 1.91 1.81
CA LYS A 94 17.56 0.62 1.20
C LYS A 94 16.50 0.82 0.13
N GLN A 95 15.55 1.73 0.37
CA GLN A 95 14.51 2.10 -0.58
C GLN A 95 15.09 2.77 -1.83
N THR A 96 16.06 3.68 -1.66
CA THR A 96 16.75 4.31 -2.79
C THR A 96 17.59 3.31 -3.58
N ALA A 97 18.27 2.38 -2.92
CA ALA A 97 19.04 1.32 -3.59
C ALA A 97 18.12 0.42 -4.43
N LEU A 98 17.01 -0.07 -3.85
CA LEU A 98 16.02 -0.90 -4.55
C LEU A 98 15.44 -0.18 -5.78
N LEU A 99 15.06 1.08 -5.61
CA LEU A 99 14.53 1.89 -6.71
C LEU A 99 15.61 2.18 -7.76
N GLY A 100 16.86 2.44 -7.35
CA GLY A 100 18.00 2.65 -8.23
C GLY A 100 18.27 1.44 -9.13
N GLU A 101 18.27 0.23 -8.56
CA GLU A 101 18.44 -1.00 -9.35
C GLU A 101 17.32 -1.18 -10.37
N CYS A 102 16.07 -0.85 -10.01
CA CYS A 102 14.97 -0.86 -10.96
C CYS A 102 15.13 0.22 -12.06
N MET A 103 15.62 1.41 -11.70
CA MET A 103 15.88 2.51 -12.64
C MET A 103 16.94 2.14 -13.68
N ASP A 104 18.02 1.50 -13.26
CA ASP A 104 19.07 1.05 -14.17
C ASP A 104 18.48 0.14 -15.24
N ARG A 105 17.58 -0.78 -14.85
CA ARG A 105 16.91 -1.67 -15.80
C ARG A 105 16.01 -0.93 -16.80
N PHE A 106 15.24 0.08 -16.35
CA PHE A 106 14.42 0.87 -17.26
C PHE A 106 15.24 1.71 -18.23
N ARG A 107 16.40 2.20 -17.77
CA ARG A 107 17.37 2.93 -18.60
C ARG A 107 17.91 2.04 -19.70
N ASP A 108 18.34 0.82 -19.35
CA ASP A 108 18.86 -0.14 -20.33
C ASP A 108 17.81 -0.52 -21.38
N ALA A 109 16.55 -0.63 -20.95
CA ALA A 109 15.41 -0.89 -21.84
C ALA A 109 14.94 0.34 -22.65
N LYS A 110 15.53 1.53 -22.44
CA LYS A 110 15.12 2.82 -23.05
C LYS A 110 13.64 3.19 -22.83
N ILE A 111 13.05 2.75 -21.72
CA ILE A 111 11.63 3.03 -21.40
C ILE A 111 11.54 4.22 -20.46
N THR A 112 10.85 5.26 -20.92
CA THR A 112 10.79 6.56 -20.22
C THR A 112 9.55 6.73 -19.33
N SER A 113 8.54 5.85 -19.40
CA SER A 113 7.33 6.04 -18.59
C SER A 113 6.66 4.77 -18.09
N ALA A 114 6.75 4.57 -16.77
CA ALA A 114 5.78 3.78 -16.03
C ALA A 114 4.50 4.61 -15.76
N SER A 115 3.35 4.13 -16.23
CA SER A 115 2.01 4.73 -16.07
C SER A 115 1.31 4.25 -14.80
N PHE A 116 1.25 5.09 -13.75
CA PHE A 116 0.64 4.79 -12.44
C PHE A 116 -0.84 5.21 -12.37
N ARG A 117 -1.70 4.67 -13.25
CA ARG A 117 -3.13 5.04 -13.31
C ARG A 117 -3.92 4.65 -12.05
N GLY A 118 -3.61 3.51 -11.43
CA GLY A 118 -4.31 2.98 -10.25
C GLY A 118 -4.18 3.88 -9.02
N SER A 119 -2.95 4.23 -8.64
CA SER A 119 -2.69 5.08 -7.47
C SER A 119 -3.27 6.50 -7.63
N ARG A 120 -3.31 7.05 -8.87
CA ARG A 120 -4.00 8.32 -9.16
C ARG A 120 -5.51 8.23 -8.96
N PHE A 121 -6.11 7.10 -9.34
CA PHE A 121 -7.56 6.89 -9.17
C PHE A 121 -7.94 6.81 -7.69
N VAL A 122 -7.18 6.04 -6.88
CA VAL A 122 -7.41 5.96 -5.43
C VAL A 122 -7.19 7.31 -4.75
N LEU A 123 -6.17 8.07 -5.16
CA LEU A 123 -5.97 9.43 -4.68
C LEU A 123 -7.12 10.37 -5.07
N GLY A 124 -7.66 10.22 -6.29
CA GLY A 124 -8.84 10.96 -6.74
C GLY A 124 -10.07 10.66 -5.89
N ILE A 125 -10.30 9.38 -5.54
CA ILE A 125 -11.37 8.98 -4.62
C ILE A 125 -11.15 9.59 -3.23
N PHE A 126 -9.91 9.53 -2.72
CA PHE A 126 -9.58 10.12 -1.42
C PHE A 126 -9.84 11.63 -1.40
N LEU A 127 -9.37 12.35 -2.42
CA LEU A 127 -9.58 13.80 -2.55
C LEU A 127 -11.07 14.15 -2.68
N LEU A 128 -11.82 13.39 -3.49
CA LEU A 128 -13.26 13.60 -3.64
C LEU A 128 -13.99 13.39 -2.31
N HIS A 129 -13.65 12.32 -1.59
CA HIS A 129 -14.22 12.04 -0.27
C HIS A 129 -13.89 13.14 0.73
N TYR A 130 -12.63 13.58 0.77
CA TYR A 130 -12.17 14.63 1.69
C TYR A 130 -12.82 15.99 1.39
N ILE A 131 -12.86 16.41 0.13
CA ILE A 131 -13.53 17.66 -0.28
C ILE A 131 -15.02 17.62 0.10
N ASN A 132 -15.69 16.50 -0.18
CA ASN A 132 -17.10 16.35 0.18
C ASN A 132 -17.28 16.42 1.71
N TYR A 133 -16.39 15.80 2.47
CA TYR A 133 -16.45 15.80 3.92
C TYR A 133 -16.22 17.20 4.52
N GLU A 134 -15.20 17.92 4.06
CA GLU A 134 -14.89 19.29 4.51
C GLU A 134 -16.03 20.27 4.19
N ILE A 135 -16.62 20.18 2.99
CA ILE A 135 -17.79 21.00 2.61
C ILE A 135 -18.97 20.74 3.55
N ASN A 136 -19.22 19.46 3.86
CA ASN A 136 -20.27 19.09 4.81
C ASN A 136 -19.95 19.64 6.21
N GLN A 137 -18.76 19.40 6.76
CA GLN A 137 -18.35 19.93 8.08
C GLN A 137 -18.47 21.45 8.18
N TYR A 138 -18.00 22.19 7.17
CA TYR A 138 -18.10 23.65 7.15
C TYR A 138 -19.55 24.13 7.16
N THR A 139 -20.42 23.45 6.41
CA THR A 139 -21.86 23.73 6.39
C THR A 139 -22.50 23.44 7.76
N TYR A 140 -22.02 22.42 8.47
CA TYR A 140 -22.46 22.10 9.83
C TYR A 140 -21.98 23.10 10.89
N VAL A 141 -20.74 23.58 10.84
CA VAL A 141 -20.24 24.62 11.75
C VAL A 141 -21.06 25.90 11.63
N ILE A 142 -21.45 26.28 10.41
CA ILE A 142 -22.28 27.47 10.16
C ILE A 142 -23.74 27.24 10.60
N LEU A 143 -24.30 26.05 10.35
CA LEU A 143 -25.72 25.77 10.64
C LEU A 143 -26.01 25.41 12.10
N TYR A 144 -25.06 24.77 12.79
CA TYR A 144 -25.26 24.20 14.13
C TYR A 144 -24.33 24.76 15.21
N ASP A 145 -23.53 25.79 14.88
CA ASP A 145 -22.63 26.49 15.82
C ASP A 145 -21.67 25.51 16.56
N GLU A 146 -21.19 24.49 15.84
CA GLU A 146 -20.19 23.54 16.36
C GLU A 146 -18.89 24.28 16.73
N LYS A 147 -18.27 23.89 17.85
CA LYS A 147 -17.14 24.64 18.42
C LYS A 147 -15.87 24.39 17.61
N TRP A 148 -15.10 25.45 17.36
CA TRP A 148 -13.78 25.44 16.70
C TRP A 148 -12.80 24.29 17.06
N PRO A 149 -12.71 23.80 18.31
CA PRO A 149 -11.84 22.68 18.67
C PRO A 149 -12.24 21.35 18.01
N GLU A 150 -13.52 21.12 17.73
CA GLU A 150 -14.04 19.91 17.10
C GLU A 150 -13.70 19.90 15.60
N LEU A 151 -13.88 21.04 14.91
CA LEU A 151 -13.45 21.23 13.53
C LEU A 151 -11.93 20.98 13.37
N THR A 152 -11.12 21.55 14.27
CA THR A 152 -9.66 21.40 14.24
C THR A 152 -9.25 19.94 14.43
N PHE A 153 -9.94 19.19 15.29
CA PHE A 153 -9.71 17.76 15.49
C PHE A 153 -9.92 16.97 14.19
N TYR A 154 -11.05 17.18 13.51
CA TYR A 154 -11.37 16.45 12.30
C TYR A 154 -10.36 16.76 11.19
N ILE A 155 -10.04 18.03 10.94
CA ILE A 155 -9.04 18.43 9.93
C ILE A 155 -7.70 17.70 10.17
N VAL A 156 -7.20 17.70 11.41
CA VAL A 156 -5.94 17.05 11.75
C VAL A 156 -6.02 15.53 11.65
N TYR A 157 -7.13 14.94 12.08
CA TYR A 157 -7.34 13.50 11.98
C TYR A 157 -7.36 13.02 10.51
N TYR A 158 -8.08 13.72 9.63
CA TYR A 158 -8.11 13.39 8.20
C TYR A 158 -6.79 13.65 7.50
N PHE A 159 -6.02 14.66 7.94
CA PHE A 159 -4.64 14.83 7.49
C PHE A 159 -3.78 13.60 7.85
N ILE A 160 -3.88 13.09 9.07
CA ILE A 160 -3.17 11.87 9.49
C ILE A 160 -3.61 10.67 8.62
N GLU A 161 -4.91 10.50 8.42
CA GLU A 161 -5.46 9.43 7.56
C GLU A 161 -4.94 9.54 6.12
N MET A 162 -4.91 10.75 5.56
CA MET A 162 -4.31 11.02 4.24
C MET A 162 -2.85 10.58 4.20
N VAL A 163 -2.05 10.98 5.19
CA VAL A 163 -0.62 10.63 5.25
C VAL A 163 -0.46 9.11 5.29
N THR A 164 -1.29 8.39 6.06
CA THR A 164 -1.24 6.91 6.11
C THR A 164 -1.59 6.26 4.77
N VAL A 165 -2.64 6.72 4.08
CA VAL A 165 -3.02 6.23 2.74
C VAL A 165 -1.91 6.51 1.73
N MET A 166 -1.29 7.69 1.81
CA MET A 166 -0.18 8.04 0.92
C MET A 166 1.06 7.16 1.12
N HIS A 167 1.33 6.72 2.35
CA HIS A 167 2.38 5.73 2.62
C HIS A 167 2.05 4.37 1.98
N ALA A 168 0.79 3.91 2.10
CA ALA A 168 0.35 2.68 1.44
C ALA A 168 0.50 2.75 -0.09
N LEU A 169 0.08 3.87 -0.70
CA LEU A 169 0.21 4.11 -2.14
C LEU A 169 1.67 4.23 -2.59
N PHE A 170 2.57 4.70 -1.73
CA PHE A 170 4.00 4.68 -2.00
C PHE A 170 4.53 3.25 -2.04
N TYR A 171 4.18 2.39 -1.08
CA TYR A 171 4.61 0.99 -1.07
C TYR A 171 4.07 0.20 -2.26
N ASP A 172 2.82 0.47 -2.65
CA ASP A 172 2.22 0.01 -3.90
C ASP A 172 3.06 0.45 -5.12
N SER A 173 3.42 1.73 -5.20
CA SER A 173 4.18 2.28 -6.33
C SER A 173 5.58 1.65 -6.45
N VAL A 174 6.25 1.37 -5.34
CA VAL A 174 7.53 0.65 -5.35
C VAL A 174 7.33 -0.79 -5.85
N LEU A 175 6.27 -1.47 -5.40
CA LEU A 175 5.95 -2.83 -5.85
C LEU A 175 5.62 -2.90 -7.33
N ASP A 176 4.83 -1.94 -7.85
CA ASP A 176 4.54 -1.84 -9.28
C ASP A 176 5.82 -1.58 -10.10
N THR A 177 6.78 -0.83 -9.55
CA THR A 177 8.07 -0.60 -10.17
C THR A 177 8.85 -1.90 -10.30
N VAL A 178 8.93 -2.71 -9.23
CA VAL A 178 9.55 -4.05 -9.26
C VAL A 178 8.85 -4.95 -10.27
N ARG A 179 7.51 -5.01 -10.24
CA ARG A 179 6.69 -5.78 -11.16
C ARG A 179 7.00 -5.45 -12.62
N ARG A 180 7.00 -4.17 -12.99
CA ARG A 180 7.28 -3.76 -14.38
C ARG A 180 8.63 -4.24 -14.89
N THR A 181 9.66 -4.34 -14.04
CA THR A 181 10.95 -4.89 -14.49
C THR A 181 10.81 -6.35 -14.97
N VAL A 182 9.99 -7.15 -14.29
CA VAL A 182 9.67 -8.54 -14.69
C VAL A 182 8.91 -8.56 -16.00
N GLN A 183 7.93 -7.67 -16.15
CA GLN A 183 7.14 -7.56 -17.36
C GLN A 183 8.04 -7.26 -18.58
N LEU A 184 9.07 -6.41 -18.41
CA LEU A 184 10.06 -6.14 -19.45
C LEU A 184 10.89 -7.37 -19.77
N ASP A 185 11.39 -8.07 -18.75
CA ASP A 185 12.18 -9.29 -18.96
C ASP A 185 11.36 -10.38 -19.67
N CYS A 186 10.07 -10.53 -19.36
CA CYS A 186 9.15 -11.42 -20.06
C CYS A 186 9.00 -11.06 -21.55
N VAL A 187 8.85 -9.77 -21.87
CA VAL A 187 8.68 -9.31 -23.26
C VAL A 187 9.99 -9.50 -24.04
N GLU A 188 11.13 -9.16 -23.45
CA GLU A 188 12.43 -9.31 -24.08
C GLU A 188 12.74 -10.79 -24.36
N LEU A 189 12.53 -11.68 -23.37
CA LEU A 189 12.75 -13.12 -23.56
C LEU A 189 11.82 -13.71 -24.61
N ARG A 190 10.53 -13.31 -24.62
CA ARG A 190 9.59 -13.77 -25.65
C ARG A 190 10.06 -13.36 -27.05
N ASN A 191 10.48 -12.10 -27.22
CA ASN A 191 10.99 -11.63 -28.49
C ASN A 191 12.27 -12.39 -28.89
N CYS A 192 13.19 -12.66 -27.95
CA CYS A 192 14.37 -13.48 -28.20
C CYS A 192 14.01 -14.90 -28.64
N ILE A 193 13.01 -15.52 -28.01
CA ILE A 193 12.55 -16.86 -28.38
C ILE A 193 11.98 -16.88 -29.79
N GLU A 194 11.16 -15.89 -30.15
CA GLU A 194 10.55 -15.79 -31.49
C GLU A 194 11.57 -15.52 -32.59
N HIS A 195 12.54 -14.63 -32.35
CA HIS A 195 13.53 -14.24 -33.35
C HIS A 195 14.67 -15.26 -33.53
N ASN A 196 15.02 -16.00 -32.47
CA ASN A 196 16.21 -16.88 -32.49
C ASN A 196 15.88 -18.38 -32.66
N ARG A 197 14.66 -18.75 -33.08
CA ARG A 197 14.20 -20.15 -33.22
C ARG A 197 15.14 -21.09 -33.99
N LEU A 198 15.95 -20.56 -34.91
CA LEU A 198 16.86 -21.33 -35.76
C LEU A 198 18.35 -21.26 -35.33
N GLN A 199 18.67 -20.64 -34.19
CA GLN A 199 20.05 -20.44 -33.76
C GLN A 199 20.65 -21.63 -32.99
N ASN A 200 21.99 -21.64 -32.89
CA ASN A 200 22.80 -22.69 -32.27
C ASN A 200 22.65 -22.77 -30.73
N ASP A 201 22.94 -23.95 -30.17
CA ASP A 201 22.94 -24.24 -28.73
C ASP A 201 23.75 -23.26 -27.86
N THR A 202 24.84 -22.69 -28.38
CA THR A 202 25.66 -21.70 -27.65
C THR A 202 24.94 -20.38 -27.43
N CYS A 203 24.10 -19.97 -28.38
CA CYS A 203 23.29 -18.77 -28.24
C CYS A 203 22.17 -18.99 -27.22
N TRP A 204 21.47 -20.13 -27.33
CA TRP A 204 20.44 -20.50 -26.36
C TRP A 204 20.98 -20.61 -24.94
N TRP A 205 22.16 -21.17 -24.77
CA TRP A 205 22.81 -21.24 -23.46
C TRP A 205 23.07 -19.84 -22.87
N ARG A 206 23.58 -18.91 -23.70
CA ARG A 206 23.81 -17.52 -23.28
C ARG A 206 22.53 -16.82 -22.88
N ILE A 207 21.47 -16.97 -23.68
CA ILE A 207 20.14 -16.39 -23.41
C ILE A 207 19.58 -16.97 -22.11
N THR A 208 19.58 -18.30 -21.95
CA THR A 208 19.09 -18.94 -20.72
C THR A 208 19.86 -18.47 -19.48
N HIS A 209 21.19 -18.40 -19.54
CA HIS A 209 22.01 -17.97 -18.41
C HIS A 209 21.74 -16.51 -18.05
N GLU A 210 21.67 -15.63 -19.05
CA GLU A 210 21.40 -14.21 -18.83
C GLU A 210 20.04 -13.98 -18.17
N PHE A 211 18.98 -14.63 -18.65
CA PHE A 211 17.65 -14.50 -18.04
C PHE A 211 17.52 -15.22 -16.69
N TYR A 212 18.33 -16.24 -16.44
CA TYR A 212 18.45 -16.83 -15.11
C TYR A 212 19.10 -15.88 -14.10
N ASP A 213 20.17 -15.18 -14.48
CA ASP A 213 20.79 -14.17 -13.62
C ASP A 213 19.83 -13.01 -13.33
N ARG A 214 19.04 -12.59 -14.33
CA ARG A 214 17.96 -11.60 -14.16
C ARG A 214 16.86 -12.10 -13.22
N LEU A 215 16.50 -13.39 -13.27
CA LEU A 215 15.57 -14.01 -12.33
C LEU A 215 16.11 -14.00 -10.88
N LEU A 216 17.41 -14.25 -10.68
CA LEU A 216 18.05 -14.15 -9.36
C LEU A 216 18.07 -12.72 -8.83
N ALA A 217 18.40 -11.74 -9.69
CA ALA A 217 18.34 -10.33 -9.32
C ALA A 217 16.91 -9.91 -8.94
N LEU A 218 15.91 -10.43 -9.63
CA LEU A 218 14.51 -10.20 -9.30
C LEU A 218 14.11 -10.80 -7.94
N ASP A 219 14.53 -12.04 -7.65
CA ASP A 219 14.27 -12.68 -6.35
C ASP A 219 14.89 -11.87 -5.20
N ARG A 220 16.11 -11.36 -5.42
CA ARG A 220 16.78 -10.43 -4.50
C ARG A 220 15.98 -9.14 -4.31
N ARG A 221 15.57 -8.46 -5.39
CA ARG A 221 14.75 -7.23 -5.32
C ARG A 221 13.43 -7.46 -4.57
N ARG A 222 12.79 -8.61 -4.77
CA ARG A 222 11.58 -9.01 -4.02
C ARG A 222 11.87 -9.16 -2.52
N LYS A 223 12.95 -9.87 -2.16
CA LYS A 223 13.39 -10.04 -0.77
C LYS A 223 13.76 -8.72 -0.13
N ASP A 224 14.43 -7.83 -0.86
CA ASP A 224 14.81 -6.50 -0.39
C ASP A 224 13.59 -5.60 -0.20
N TYR A 225 12.59 -5.65 -1.10
CA TYR A 225 11.29 -5.01 -0.88
C TYR A 225 10.63 -5.52 0.41
N CYS A 226 10.49 -6.83 0.56
CA CYS A 226 9.83 -7.43 1.72
C CYS A 226 10.54 -7.07 3.03
N ARG A 227 11.88 -7.17 3.08
CA ARG A 227 12.69 -6.79 4.25
C ARG A 227 12.61 -5.32 4.59
N THR A 228 12.55 -4.46 3.58
CA THR A 228 12.52 -3.00 3.76
C THR A 228 11.16 -2.55 4.27
N PHE A 229 10.07 -3.13 3.77
CA PHE A 229 8.70 -2.70 4.06
C PHE A 229 7.95 -3.62 5.02
N GLN A 230 8.57 -4.65 5.63
CA GLN A 230 7.88 -5.67 6.43
C GLN A 230 6.96 -5.11 7.53
N LEU A 231 7.51 -4.27 8.43
CA LEU A 231 6.75 -3.68 9.54
C LEU A 231 5.72 -2.66 9.04
N GLN A 232 6.06 -1.96 7.96
CA GLN A 232 5.22 -0.94 7.35
C GLN A 232 3.98 -1.55 6.67
N LEU A 233 4.14 -2.68 5.98
CA LEU A 233 3.04 -3.43 5.38
C LEU A 233 2.12 -4.04 6.44
N VAL A 234 2.68 -4.61 7.51
CA VAL A 234 1.89 -5.17 8.62
C VAL A 234 1.09 -4.08 9.34
N THR A 235 1.72 -2.96 9.68
CA THR A 235 1.04 -1.85 10.37
C THR A 235 -0.05 -1.23 9.49
N ILE A 236 0.18 -1.06 8.19
CA ILE A 236 -0.85 -0.58 7.26
C ILE A 236 -2.00 -1.58 7.14
N ALA A 237 -1.73 -2.87 6.99
CA ALA A 237 -2.79 -3.87 6.88
C ALA A 237 -3.66 -3.92 8.17
N LEU A 238 -3.02 -3.89 9.34
CA LEU A 238 -3.71 -3.84 10.62
C LEU A 238 -4.54 -2.56 10.76
N ASN A 239 -3.97 -1.40 10.41
CA ASN A 239 -4.68 -0.13 10.46
C ASN A 239 -5.87 -0.11 9.51
N THR A 240 -5.70 -0.61 8.28
CA THR A 240 -6.76 -0.71 7.29
C THR A 240 -7.92 -1.55 7.82
N PHE A 241 -7.62 -2.69 8.46
CA PHE A 241 -8.66 -3.51 9.08
C PHE A 241 -9.39 -2.76 10.20
N ILE A 242 -8.64 -2.22 11.18
CA ILE A 242 -9.21 -1.54 12.35
C ILE A 242 -10.01 -0.31 11.94
N SER A 243 -9.46 0.55 11.09
CA SER A 243 -10.11 1.78 10.63
C SER A 243 -11.37 1.45 9.83
N SER A 244 -11.28 0.51 8.88
CA SER A 244 -12.44 0.13 8.06
C SER A 244 -13.55 -0.48 8.90
N PHE A 245 -13.20 -1.40 9.81
CA PHE A 245 -14.14 -1.99 10.75
C PHE A 245 -14.78 -0.92 11.65
N SER A 246 -13.99 0.01 12.18
CA SER A 246 -14.46 1.06 13.09
C SER A 246 -15.42 2.03 12.40
N ILE A 247 -15.09 2.50 11.19
CA ILE A 247 -15.95 3.37 10.37
C ILE A 247 -17.28 2.65 10.11
N PHE A 248 -17.22 1.39 9.71
CA PHE A 248 -18.42 0.65 9.35
C PHE A 248 -19.29 0.35 10.58
N TYR A 249 -18.69 -0.08 11.70
CA TYR A 249 -19.40 -0.36 12.94
C TYR A 249 -20.09 0.87 13.52
N VAL A 250 -19.40 2.02 13.56
CA VAL A 250 -19.97 3.26 14.10
C VAL A 250 -21.10 3.78 13.21
N ASN A 251 -20.90 3.81 11.89
CA ASN A 251 -21.91 4.34 10.97
C ASN A 251 -23.13 3.43 10.84
N LEU A 252 -22.93 2.11 10.78
CA LEU A 252 -24.02 1.15 10.74
C LEU A 252 -24.87 1.21 12.01
N ASN A 253 -24.23 1.31 13.18
CA ASN A 253 -24.97 1.52 14.43
C ASN A 253 -25.70 2.86 14.43
N SER A 254 -25.08 3.96 13.99
CA SER A 254 -25.80 5.24 13.92
C SER A 254 -27.04 5.16 13.04
N ILE A 255 -26.94 4.52 11.86
CA ILE A 255 -28.06 4.37 10.91
C ILE A 255 -29.20 3.53 11.52
N LEU A 256 -28.86 2.53 12.33
CA LEU A 256 -29.83 1.60 12.92
C LEU A 256 -30.40 2.06 14.27
N VAL A 257 -29.67 2.86 15.06
CA VAL A 257 -30.08 3.33 16.40
C VAL A 257 -30.88 4.62 16.31
N VAL A 258 -30.47 5.55 15.45
CA VAL A 258 -30.96 6.94 15.49
C VAL A 258 -32.05 7.14 14.45
N THR A 259 -33.22 7.62 14.88
CA THR A 259 -34.25 8.15 13.98
C THR A 259 -33.72 9.41 13.31
N HIS A 260 -33.15 9.25 12.12
CA HIS A 260 -32.68 10.36 11.31
C HIS A 260 -33.86 11.13 10.72
N ASN A 261 -34.17 12.27 11.33
CA ASN A 261 -35.31 13.12 10.96
C ASN A 261 -35.07 13.91 9.68
N SER A 262 -33.80 14.13 9.29
CA SER A 262 -33.43 14.92 8.11
C SER A 262 -32.68 14.08 7.05
N TRP A 263 -32.89 14.41 5.78
CA TRP A 263 -32.13 13.82 4.66
C TRP A 263 -30.63 14.15 4.75
N LEU A 264 -30.29 15.30 5.34
CA LEU A 264 -28.91 15.76 5.51
C LEU A 264 -28.13 14.87 6.49
N GLU A 265 -28.73 14.45 7.60
CA GLU A 265 -28.09 13.53 8.55
C GLU A 265 -27.86 12.14 7.95
N LYS A 266 -28.82 11.63 7.17
CA LYS A 266 -28.65 10.35 6.44
C LYS A 266 -27.50 10.46 5.44
N TYR A 267 -27.45 11.56 4.68
CA TYR A 267 -26.37 11.84 3.74
C TYR A 267 -25.01 11.92 4.45
N LYS A 268 -24.92 12.63 5.59
CA LYS A 268 -23.70 12.70 6.42
C LYS A 268 -23.18 11.31 6.78
N ARG A 269 -24.02 10.44 7.33
CA ARG A 269 -23.60 9.08 7.72
C ARG A 269 -23.19 8.21 6.55
N VAL A 270 -23.87 8.35 5.41
CA VAL A 270 -23.48 7.65 4.17
C VAL A 270 -22.12 8.16 3.69
N THR A 271 -21.88 9.48 3.69
CA THR A 271 -20.59 10.04 3.27
C THR A 271 -19.46 9.65 4.21
N GLU A 272 -19.66 9.68 5.53
CA GLU A 272 -18.71 9.19 6.54
C GLU A 272 -18.37 7.71 6.33
N SER A 273 -19.35 6.91 5.92
CA SER A 273 -19.14 5.50 5.58
C SER A 273 -18.22 5.33 4.38
N LEU A 274 -18.10 6.31 3.47
CA LEU A 274 -17.21 6.16 2.30
C LEU A 274 -15.72 6.26 2.66
N GLY A 275 -15.36 6.71 3.86
CA GLY A 275 -13.97 6.93 4.26
C GLY A 275 -13.10 5.68 4.22
N PHE A 276 -13.67 4.50 4.50
CA PHE A 276 -12.92 3.24 4.51
C PHE A 276 -12.45 2.80 3.12
N PHE A 277 -13.11 3.25 2.04
CA PHE A 277 -12.77 2.83 0.67
C PHE A 277 -11.36 3.22 0.26
N THR A 278 -10.81 4.28 0.83
CA THR A 278 -9.49 4.77 0.48
C THR A 278 -8.38 3.88 1.05
N GLN A 279 -8.51 3.47 2.32
CA GLN A 279 -7.61 2.53 2.96
C GLN A 279 -7.71 1.13 2.35
N LEU A 280 -8.94 0.64 2.12
CA LEU A 280 -9.15 -0.63 1.40
C LEU A 280 -8.64 -0.56 -0.03
N GLY A 281 -8.83 0.55 -0.73
CA GLY A 281 -8.37 0.77 -2.10
C GLY A 281 -6.85 0.73 -2.20
N ALA A 282 -6.14 1.34 -1.26
CA ALA A 282 -4.68 1.28 -1.21
C ALA A 282 -4.18 -0.16 -0.93
N LEU A 283 -4.81 -0.87 0.00
CA LEU A 283 -4.45 -2.27 0.30
C LEU A 283 -4.77 -3.21 -0.89
N LEU A 284 -5.88 -2.98 -1.59
CA LEU A 284 -6.27 -3.70 -2.80
C LEU A 284 -5.18 -3.56 -3.87
N LEU A 285 -4.65 -2.37 -4.09
CA LEU A 285 -3.59 -2.15 -5.06
C LEU A 285 -2.33 -2.95 -4.70
N ILE A 286 -1.87 -2.89 -3.44
CA ILE A 286 -0.73 -3.68 -2.96
C ILE A 286 -0.94 -5.17 -3.23
N CYS A 287 -2.09 -5.72 -2.82
CA CYS A 287 -2.43 -7.14 -2.99
C CYS A 287 -2.54 -7.53 -4.47
N ARG A 288 -3.09 -6.65 -5.31
CA ARG A 288 -3.21 -6.84 -6.76
C ARG A 288 -1.85 -6.85 -7.44
N HIS A 289 -1.00 -5.88 -7.15
CA HIS A 289 0.35 -5.80 -7.72
C HIS A 289 1.24 -6.96 -7.25
N SER A 290 1.10 -7.40 -6.00
CA SER A 290 1.76 -8.62 -5.50
C SER A 290 1.31 -9.88 -6.25
N THR A 291 0.00 -10.03 -6.46
CA THR A 291 -0.57 -11.18 -7.21
C THR A 291 -0.09 -11.18 -8.67
N TYR A 292 -0.06 -10.01 -9.31
CA TYR A 292 0.47 -9.90 -10.67
C TYR A 292 1.97 -10.14 -10.74
N LEU A 293 2.75 -9.64 -9.79
CA LEU A 293 4.20 -9.91 -9.71
C LEU A 293 4.46 -11.42 -9.67
N ALA A 294 3.74 -12.16 -8.82
CA ALA A 294 3.87 -13.62 -8.74
C ALA A 294 3.46 -14.31 -10.07
N SER A 295 2.42 -13.82 -10.74
CA SER A 295 1.99 -14.34 -12.04
C SER A 295 3.01 -14.10 -13.15
N GLU A 296 3.56 -12.88 -13.21
CA GLU A 296 4.59 -12.49 -14.18
C GLU A 296 5.90 -13.24 -13.93
N GLN A 297 6.28 -13.47 -12.66
CA GLN A 297 7.42 -14.33 -12.30
C GLN A 297 7.24 -15.78 -12.77
N ARG A 298 6.05 -16.37 -12.58
CA ARG A 298 5.75 -17.71 -13.12
C ARG A 298 5.83 -17.75 -14.64
N THR A 299 5.40 -16.66 -15.30
CA THR A 299 5.48 -16.53 -16.75
C THR A 299 6.93 -16.47 -17.22
N LEU A 300 7.78 -15.67 -16.57
CA LEU A 300 9.20 -15.60 -16.86
C LEU A 300 9.87 -16.97 -16.72
N VAL A 301 9.57 -17.70 -15.64
CA VAL A 301 10.10 -19.05 -15.43
C VAL A 301 9.65 -20.01 -16.53
N ARG A 302 8.39 -19.97 -16.96
CA ARG A 302 7.90 -20.80 -18.07
C ARG A 302 8.65 -20.49 -19.37
N LEU A 303 8.91 -19.22 -19.66
CA LEU A 303 9.68 -18.82 -20.84
C LEU A 303 11.14 -19.27 -20.76
N ILE A 304 11.76 -19.25 -19.57
CA ILE A 304 13.11 -19.77 -19.37
C ILE A 304 13.14 -21.29 -19.62
N ALA A 305 12.14 -22.03 -19.12
CA ALA A 305 12.01 -23.46 -19.38
C ALA A 305 11.79 -23.78 -20.87
N GLU A 306 11.01 -22.95 -21.57
CA GLU A 306 10.83 -23.06 -23.02
C GLU A 306 12.15 -22.81 -23.76
N ALA A 307 12.89 -21.75 -23.42
CA ALA A 307 14.21 -21.48 -24.00
C ALA A 307 15.21 -22.63 -23.73
N GLN A 308 15.16 -23.25 -22.55
CA GLN A 308 15.97 -24.41 -22.22
C GLN A 308 15.62 -25.64 -23.04
N SER A 309 14.34 -25.86 -23.36
CA SER A 309 13.92 -26.99 -24.20
C SER A 309 14.51 -26.95 -25.61
N MET A 310 14.96 -25.77 -26.06
CA MET A 310 15.64 -25.59 -27.35
C MET A 310 17.12 -26.02 -27.31
N LEU A 311 17.70 -26.30 -26.13
CA LEU A 311 19.05 -26.85 -25.98
C LEU A 311 19.03 -28.35 -26.29
N THR A 312 19.34 -28.74 -27.52
CA THR A 312 19.08 -30.11 -28.01
C THR A 312 20.31 -31.00 -28.16
N LYS A 313 21.56 -30.48 -28.19
CA LYS A 313 22.71 -31.28 -28.67
C LYS A 313 23.90 -31.40 -27.71
N CYS A 314 24.12 -30.48 -26.77
CA CYS A 314 25.32 -30.48 -25.94
C CYS A 314 25.11 -31.11 -24.53
N SER A 315 25.69 -32.29 -24.28
CA SER A 315 25.50 -33.07 -23.02
C SER A 315 25.98 -32.36 -21.75
N THR A 316 27.00 -31.50 -21.86
CA THR A 316 27.50 -30.64 -20.78
C THR A 316 26.51 -29.52 -20.45
N ASN A 317 25.92 -28.89 -21.46
CA ASN A 317 24.88 -27.88 -21.27
C ASN A 317 23.59 -28.49 -20.72
N MET A 318 23.28 -29.75 -21.06
CA MET A 318 22.13 -30.47 -20.48
C MET A 318 22.28 -30.73 -18.97
N LYS A 319 23.47 -31.11 -18.49
CA LYS A 319 23.70 -31.27 -17.04
C LYS A 319 23.55 -29.95 -16.29
N ASN A 320 24.08 -28.86 -16.85
CA ASN A 320 23.96 -27.54 -16.25
C ASN A 320 22.53 -26.98 -16.33
N ALA A 321 21.79 -27.27 -17.41
CA ALA A 321 20.37 -26.94 -17.55
C ALA A 321 19.51 -27.68 -16.52
N ASN A 322 19.81 -28.94 -16.21
CA ASN A 322 19.12 -29.69 -15.16
C ASN A 322 19.36 -29.10 -13.77
N ALA A 323 20.59 -28.70 -13.47
CA ALA A 323 20.90 -27.99 -12.21
C ALA A 323 20.17 -26.65 -12.11
N LEU A 324 20.08 -25.90 -13.22
CA LEU A 324 19.29 -24.67 -13.32
C LEU A 324 17.80 -24.94 -13.07
N ASN A 325 17.24 -26.00 -13.66
CA ASN A 325 15.85 -26.40 -13.45
C ASN A 325 15.53 -26.70 -11.98
N CYS A 326 16.39 -27.43 -11.28
CA CYS A 326 16.23 -27.66 -9.84
C CYS A 326 16.21 -26.34 -9.05
N ARG A 327 17.10 -25.39 -9.39
CA ARG A 327 17.15 -24.09 -8.72
C ARG A 327 15.93 -23.23 -9.04
N ILE A 328 15.46 -23.23 -10.29
CA ILE A 328 14.26 -22.53 -10.74
C ILE A 328 13.03 -23.07 -9.99
N PHE A 329 12.92 -24.39 -9.83
CA PHE A 329 11.85 -25.03 -9.07
C PHE A 329 11.83 -24.58 -7.60
N LEU A 330 13.00 -24.49 -6.96
CA LEU A 330 13.11 -23.96 -5.59
C LEU A 330 12.67 -22.49 -5.52
N LEU A 331 13.01 -21.67 -6.51
CA LEU A 331 12.61 -20.26 -6.58
C LEU A 331 11.11 -20.08 -6.82
N GLN A 332 10.46 -20.98 -7.56
CA GLN A 332 9.00 -20.95 -7.79
C GLN A 332 8.20 -21.04 -6.49
N ASN A 333 8.68 -21.81 -5.52
CA ASN A 333 8.00 -21.96 -4.24
C ASN A 333 8.09 -20.73 -3.34
N GLN A 334 8.94 -19.75 -3.67
CA GLN A 334 9.19 -18.56 -2.84
C GLN A 334 8.59 -17.26 -3.41
N MET A 335 7.80 -17.32 -4.48
CA MET A 335 7.36 -16.15 -5.28
C MET A 335 6.39 -15.16 -4.60
N THR A 336 6.14 -15.28 -3.30
CA THR A 336 5.14 -14.50 -2.57
C THR A 336 5.74 -13.32 -1.81
N ILE A 337 4.96 -12.25 -1.65
CA ILE A 337 5.25 -11.17 -0.69
C ILE A 337 4.64 -11.57 0.65
N ALA A 338 5.49 -11.96 1.60
CA ALA A 338 5.07 -12.39 2.93
C ALA A 338 5.93 -11.70 4.01
N PRO A 339 5.53 -10.53 4.53
CA PRO A 339 6.27 -9.86 5.58
C PRO A 339 6.28 -10.70 6.86
N PHE A 340 7.46 -10.93 7.43
CA PHE A 340 7.71 -11.83 8.56
C PHE A 340 7.18 -13.27 8.36
N ASP A 341 6.90 -13.67 7.12
CA ASP A 341 6.23 -14.93 6.80
C ASP A 341 4.87 -15.14 7.53
N LEU A 342 4.25 -14.06 8.02
CA LEU A 342 2.99 -14.12 8.78
C LEU A 342 1.77 -14.35 7.89
N PHE A 343 1.71 -13.61 6.77
CA PHE A 343 0.61 -13.70 5.80
C PHE A 343 1.10 -13.32 4.40
N ILE A 344 0.56 -13.99 3.40
CA ILE A 344 0.86 -13.72 1.98
C ILE A 344 -0.03 -12.57 1.53
N PHE A 345 0.56 -11.44 1.14
CA PHE A 345 -0.18 -10.32 0.55
C PHE A 345 -0.58 -10.68 -0.89
N ASP A 346 -1.75 -11.28 -1.06
CA ASP A 346 -2.35 -11.57 -2.37
C ASP A 346 -3.83 -11.16 -2.41
N MET A 347 -4.48 -11.36 -3.55
CA MET A 347 -5.91 -11.08 -3.68
C MET A 347 -6.78 -11.91 -2.72
N LYS A 348 -6.34 -13.11 -2.29
CA LYS A 348 -7.08 -13.92 -1.31
C LYS A 348 -7.01 -13.27 0.07
N TYR A 349 -5.85 -12.74 0.46
CA TYR A 349 -5.70 -11.97 1.69
C TYR A 349 -6.60 -10.74 1.73
N PHE A 350 -6.65 -9.96 0.63
CA PHE A 350 -7.55 -8.81 0.53
C PHE A 350 -9.02 -9.22 0.70
N LEU A 351 -9.46 -10.24 -0.03
CA LEU A 351 -10.83 -10.75 0.09
C LEU A 351 -11.12 -11.31 1.49
N GLY A 352 -10.12 -11.92 2.13
CA GLY A 352 -10.19 -12.39 3.51
C GLY A 352 -10.39 -11.24 4.51
N ILE A 353 -9.71 -10.10 4.34
CA ILE A 353 -9.93 -8.89 5.14
C ILE A 353 -11.35 -8.36 4.95
N VAL A 354 -11.82 -8.24 3.71
CA VAL A 354 -13.17 -7.76 3.41
C VAL A 354 -14.21 -8.70 4.02
N ALA A 355 -14.04 -10.02 3.83
CA ALA A 355 -14.91 -11.03 4.40
C ALA A 355 -14.92 -10.94 5.93
N ALA A 356 -13.75 -10.84 6.58
CA ALA A 356 -13.66 -10.70 8.02
C ALA A 356 -14.40 -9.45 8.51
N ILE A 357 -14.20 -8.29 7.89
CA ILE A 357 -14.92 -7.06 8.23
C ILE A 357 -16.43 -7.30 8.16
N VAL A 358 -16.94 -7.83 7.05
CA VAL A 358 -18.38 -8.11 6.86
C VAL A 358 -18.89 -9.14 7.87
N THR A 359 -18.16 -10.22 8.11
CA THR A 359 -18.54 -11.27 9.06
C THR A 359 -18.63 -10.72 10.48
N TYR A 360 -17.61 -9.98 10.96
CA TYR A 360 -17.65 -9.36 12.28
C TYR A 360 -18.84 -8.41 12.43
N LEU A 361 -19.15 -7.65 11.39
CA LEU A 361 -20.30 -6.75 11.38
C LEU A 361 -21.62 -7.51 11.46
N VAL A 362 -21.82 -8.54 10.65
CA VAL A 362 -23.04 -9.37 10.67
C VAL A 362 -23.22 -10.02 12.04
N VAL A 363 -22.16 -10.57 12.61
CA VAL A 363 -22.18 -11.18 13.95
C VAL A 363 -22.57 -10.14 15.01
N LEU A 364 -21.97 -8.95 14.99
CA LEU A 364 -22.31 -7.88 15.93
C LEU A 364 -23.75 -7.39 15.78
N LEU A 365 -24.28 -7.32 14.56
CA LEU A 365 -25.68 -7.01 14.31
C LEU A 365 -26.62 -8.09 14.88
N GLN A 366 -26.27 -9.36 14.71
CA GLN A 366 -27.05 -10.48 15.25
C GLN A 366 -27.09 -10.49 16.76
N PHE A 367 -25.93 -10.29 17.43
CA PHE A 367 -25.89 -10.18 18.89
C PHE A 367 -26.73 -9.01 19.40
N ARG A 368 -26.73 -7.89 18.68
CA ARG A 368 -27.57 -6.75 19.03
C ARG A 368 -29.06 -7.01 18.88
N ALA A 369 -29.49 -7.77 17.86
CA ALA A 369 -30.88 -8.20 17.73
C ALA A 369 -31.35 -9.11 18.89
N MET A 370 -30.40 -9.71 19.63
CA MET A 370 -30.66 -10.51 20.82
C MET A 370 -30.58 -9.69 22.12
N GLU A 371 -30.12 -8.44 22.10
CA GLU A 371 -30.18 -7.56 23.26
C GLU A 371 -31.64 -7.19 23.54
N PRO A 372 -32.17 -7.46 24.75
CA PRO A 372 -33.54 -7.09 25.08
C PRO A 372 -33.68 -5.58 24.94
N SER A 373 -34.73 -5.15 24.23
CA SER A 373 -35.14 -3.75 24.18
C SER A 373 -35.50 -3.31 25.60
N LEU A 374 -34.52 -2.76 26.31
CA LEU A 374 -34.76 -2.01 27.53
C LEU A 374 -35.46 -0.73 27.11
N ASN A 375 -36.79 -0.76 27.21
CA ASN A 375 -37.67 0.40 27.15
C ASN A 375 -37.29 1.42 28.22
#